data_AF-A0A9D6EWL3-F1
#
_entry.id   AF-A0A9D6EWL3-F1
#
_cell.length_a   1.000
_cell.length_b   1.000
_cell.length_c   1.000
_cell.angle_alpha   90.00
_cell.angle_beta   90.00
_cell.angle_gamma   90.00
#
_symmetry.space_group_name_H-M   'P 1'
#
loop_
_entity.id
_entity.type
_entity.pdbx_description
1 polymer ?
#
loop_
_entity_poly.entity_id
_entity_poly.type
_entity_poly.pdbx_seq_one_letter_code
_entity_poly.pdbx_strand_id
1 'polypeptide(L)' 'MGDEIRVPRELLEQVAAARLPAVTDVRLQDLMTRNNDGALTQSERTELESLVAMSESLSLMRAKAIHFLGRKP' A
#
# COMPACT_ATOMS: atom_id res chain seq x y z
N MET A 1 33.10 -2.53 0.56
CA MET A 1 32.52 -3.10 -0.68
C MET A 1 31.25 -3.80 -0.24
N GLY A 2 30.07 -3.23 -0.53
CA GLY A 2 28.80 -3.90 -0.21
C GLY A 2 28.49 -4.93 -1.29
N ASP A 3 28.02 -6.11 -0.91
CA ASP A 3 27.59 -7.12 -1.87
C ASP A 3 26.43 -6.58 -2.72
N GLU A 4 26.58 -6.70 -4.04
CA GLU A 4 25.56 -6.31 -5.00
C GLU A 4 24.47 -7.39 -5.03
N ILE A 5 23.35 -7.14 -4.36
CA ILE A 5 22.20 -8.05 -4.36
C ILE A 5 21.51 -7.98 -5.72
N ARG A 6 21.59 -9.05 -6.51
CA ARG A 6 20.81 -9.19 -7.74
C ARG A 6 19.38 -9.59 -7.43
N VAL A 7 18.45 -8.68 -7.66
CA VAL A 7 17.00 -8.96 -7.52
C VAL A 7 16.44 -9.37 -8.89
N PRO A 8 15.73 -10.51 -8.99
CA PRO A 8 15.04 -10.87 -10.22
C PRO A 8 14.03 -9.79 -10.62
N ARG A 9 14.05 -9.39 -11.89
CA ARG A 9 13.14 -8.38 -12.42
C ARG A 9 11.67 -8.71 -12.16
N GLU A 10 11.30 -9.98 -12.28
CA GLU A 10 9.93 -10.46 -12.01
C GLU A 10 9.47 -10.15 -10.58
N LEU A 11 10.37 -10.27 -9.60
CA LEU A 11 10.06 -9.92 -8.21
C LEU A 11 9.80 -8.41 -8.06
N LEU A 12 10.60 -7.57 -8.72
CA LEU A 12 10.35 -6.12 -8.74
C LEU A 12 9.02 -5.78 -9.42
N GLU A 13 8.66 -6.50 -10.49
CA GLU A 13 7.37 -6.31 -11.15
C GLU A 13 6.19 -6.72 -10.26
N GLN A 14 6.32 -7.80 -9.48
CA GLN A 14 5.33 -8.20 -8.47
C GLN A 14 5.19 -7.15 -7.35
N VAL A 15 6.30 -6.62 -6.82
CA VAL A 15 6.27 -5.55 -5.80
C VAL A 15 5.69 -4.26 -6.37
N ALA A 16 6.00 -3.90 -7.62
CA ALA A 16 5.40 -2.75 -8.30
C ALA A 16 3.88 -2.92 -8.52
N ALA A 17 3.42 -4.17 -8.66
CA ALA A 17 2.01 -4.51 -8.76
C ALA A 17 1.30 -4.66 -7.41
N ALA A 18 2.02 -4.63 -6.28
CA ALA A 18 1.44 -4.82 -4.96
C ALA A 18 0.33 -3.79 -4.67
N ARG A 19 -0.79 -4.29 -4.16
CA ARG A 19 -1.99 -3.54 -3.76
C ARG A 19 -2.60 -4.24 -2.56
N LEU A 20 -3.50 -3.53 -1.87
CA LEU A 20 -4.40 -4.18 -0.93
C LEU A 20 -5.27 -5.22 -1.67
N PRO A 21 -5.64 -6.33 -1.02
CA PRO A 21 -6.69 -7.21 -1.53
C PRO A 21 -7.97 -6.41 -1.77
N ALA A 22 -8.73 -6.74 -2.81
CA ALA A 22 -9.90 -5.96 -3.23
C ALA A 22 -10.92 -5.76 -2.09
N VAL A 23 -11.16 -6.79 -1.27
CA VAL A 23 -12.07 -6.69 -0.11
C VAL A 23 -11.56 -5.70 0.95
N THR A 24 -10.24 -5.66 1.16
CA THR A 24 -9.59 -4.76 2.11
C THR A 24 -9.60 -3.32 1.58
N ASP A 25 -9.40 -3.14 0.28
CA ASP A 25 -9.47 -1.81 -0.36
C ASP A 25 -10.90 -1.24 -0.27
N VAL A 26 -11.92 -2.05 -0.58
CA VAL A 26 -13.33 -1.65 -0.41
C VAL A 26 -13.62 -1.27 1.04
N ARG A 27 -13.12 -2.05 2.02
CA ARG A 27 -13.29 -1.73 3.44
C ARG A 27 -12.61 -0.42 3.82
N LEU A 28 -11.39 -0.18 3.34
CA LEU A 28 -10.69 1.08 3.55
C LEU A 28 -11.50 2.27 2.98
N GLN A 29 -12.03 2.15 1.76
CA GLN A 29 -12.84 3.21 1.14
C GLN A 29 -14.14 3.50 1.91
N ASP A 30 -14.84 2.46 2.38
CA ASP A 30 -16.03 2.60 3.23
C ASP A 30 -15.71 3.37 4.52
N LEU A 31 -14.64 2.96 5.21
CA LEU A 31 -14.20 3.61 6.45
C LEU A 31 -13.77 5.06 6.22
N MET A 32 -13.03 5.35 5.14
CA MET A 32 -12.65 6.73 4.79
C MET A 32 -13.87 7.59 4.50
N THR A 33 -14.85 7.05 3.77
CA THR A 33 -16.11 7.75 3.46
C THR A 33 -16.85 8.10 4.75
N ARG A 34 -17.09 7.11 5.62
CA ARG A 34 -17.79 7.31 6.88
C ARG A 34 -17.02 8.17 7.89
N ASN A 35 -15.69 8.18 7.80
CA ASN A 35 -14.86 9.05 8.62
C ASN A 35 -15.07 10.53 8.29
N ASN A 36 -15.26 10.88 7.02
CA ASN A 36 -15.58 12.25 6.60
C ASN A 36 -16.89 12.75 7.21
N ASP A 37 -17.85 11.83 7.43
CA ASP A 37 -19.12 12.12 8.07
C ASP A 37 -19.06 12.05 9.62
N GLY A 38 -17.88 11.76 10.20
CA GLY A 38 -17.70 11.59 11.64
C GLY A 38 -18.40 10.33 12.21
N ALA A 39 -18.82 9.40 11.34
CA ALA A 39 -19.70 8.28 11.66
C ALA A 39 -18.94 6.98 12.03
N LEU A 40 -17.67 7.08 12.42
CA LEU A 40 -16.87 5.94 12.87
C LEU A 40 -16.97 5.73 14.38
N THR A 41 -17.15 4.47 14.76
CA THR A 41 -16.89 4.00 16.13
C THR A 41 -15.40 4.06 16.44
N GLN A 42 -15.03 3.97 17.73
CA GLN A 42 -13.62 3.98 18.13
C GLN A 42 -12.84 2.81 17.52
N SER A 43 -13.42 1.61 17.46
CA SER A 43 -12.79 0.45 16.84
C SER A 43 -12.57 0.64 15.34
N GLU A 44 -13.53 1.25 14.64
CA GLU A 44 -13.41 1.52 13.22
C GLU A 44 -12.37 2.60 12.90
N ARG A 45 -12.17 3.58 13.79
CA ARG A 45 -11.06 4.54 13.64
C ARG A 45 -9.71 3.85 13.73
N THR A 46 -9.52 2.96 14.72
CA THR A 46 -8.27 2.20 14.85
C THR A 46 -8.06 1.24 13.67
N GLU A 47 -9.13 0.63 13.15
CA GLU A 47 -9.08 -0.16 11.91
C GLU A 47 -8.65 0.71 10.72
N LEU A 48 -9.27 1.88 10.55
CA LEU A 48 -8.95 2.83 9.48
C LEU A 48 -7.48 3.28 9.55
N GLU A 49 -6.99 3.67 10.73
CA GLU A 49 -5.60 4.07 10.94
C GLU A 49 -4.62 2.96 10.51
N SER A 50 -4.92 1.71 10.88
CA SER A 50 -4.09 0.55 10.52
C SER A 50 -4.09 0.29 9.01
N LEU A 51 -5.26 0.38 8.37
CA LEU A 51 -5.40 0.17 6.92
C LEU A 51 -4.73 1.28 6.10
N VAL A 52 -4.82 2.53 6.54
CA VAL A 52 -4.12 3.67 5.93
C VAL A 52 -2.61 3.46 6.01
N ALA A 53 -2.08 3.16 7.19
CA ALA A 53 -0.64 2.93 7.38
C ALA A 53 -0.12 1.78 6.48
N MET A 54 -0.90 0.71 6.34
CA MET A 54 -0.57 -0.39 5.43
C MET A 54 -0.59 0.04 3.96
N SER A 55 -1.60 0.81 3.54
CA SER A 55 -1.72 1.34 2.17
C SER A 55 -0.57 2.27 1.79
N GLU A 56 -0.14 3.13 2.72
CA GLU A 56 1.00 4.02 2.53
C GLU A 56 2.32 3.23 2.40
N SER A 57 2.53 2.23 3.25
CA SER A 57 3.70 1.36 3.17
C SER A 57 3.77 0.61 1.83
N LEU A 58 2.65 0.03 1.38
CA LEU A 58 2.55 -0.60 0.06
C LEU A 58 2.82 0.39 -1.08
N SER A 59 2.29 1.60 -0.98
CA SER A 59 2.51 2.66 -1.98
C SER A 59 3.97 3.06 -2.08
N LEU A 60 4.68 3.18 -0.95
CA LEU A 60 6.11 3.48 -0.93
C LEU A 60 6.94 2.34 -1.53
N MET A 61 6.64 1.08 -1.17
CA MET A 61 7.35 -0.08 -1.73
C MET A 61 7.15 -0.18 -3.25
N ARG A 62 5.92 0.04 -3.72
CA ARG A 62 5.59 0.10 -5.14
C ARG A 62 6.37 1.20 -5.86
N ALA A 63 6.39 2.41 -5.30
CA ALA A 63 7.12 3.54 -5.90
C ALA A 63 8.62 3.22 -6.04
N LYS A 64 9.23 2.63 -5.02
CA LYS A 64 10.63 2.17 -5.06
C LYS A 64 10.84 1.11 -6.13
N ALA A 65 9.97 0.11 -6.23
CA ALA A 65 10.07 -0.94 -7.24
C ALA A 65 9.93 -0.37 -8.68
N ILE A 66 8.99 0.54 -8.91
CA ILE A 66 8.82 1.25 -10.19
C ILE A 66 10.10 2.03 -10.54
N HIS A 67 10.67 2.74 -9.57
CA HIS A 67 11.92 3.48 -9.76
C HIS A 67 13.08 2.55 -10.17
N PHE A 68 13.26 1.41 -9.49
CA PHE A 68 14.28 0.42 -9.86
C PHE A 68 14.06 -0.22 -11.23
N LEU A 69 12.80 -0.35 -11.67
CA LEU A 69 12.45 -0.83 -13.01
C LEU A 69 12.68 0.23 -14.11
N GLY A 70 13.08 1.46 -13.76
CA GLY A 70 13.25 2.56 -14.71
C GLY A 70 11.93 3.04 -15.33
N ARG A 71 10.78 2.71 -14.72
CA ARG A 71 9.46 3.16 -15.16
C ARG A 71 9.17 4.53 -14.56
N LYS A 72 8.47 5.38 -15.31
CA LYS A 72 7.90 6.61 -14.73
C LYS A 72 6.74 6.20 -13.79
N PRO A 73 6.63 6.81 -12.59
CA PRO A 73 5.59 6.48 -11.61
C PRO A 73 4.18 6.75 -12.14
#